data_AF-A0A6V7IYB5-F1
#
_entry.id   AF-A0A6V7IYB5-F1
#
_cell.length_a   1.000
_cell.length_b   1.000
_cell.length_c   1.000
_cell.angle_alpha   90.00
_cell.angle_beta   90.00
_cell.angle_gamma   90.00
#
_symmetry.space_group_name_H-M   'P 1'
#
loop_
_entity.id
_entity.type
_entity.pdbx_description
1 polymer ?
#
loop_
_entity_poly.entity_id
_entity_poly.type
_entity_poly.pdbx_seq_one_letter_code
_entity_poly.pdbx_strand_id
1 'polypeptide(L)' 'YICENHFQRLSKKSIFTGLKAINHFGRPDMTSFLKFVQKKHSY' A
#
# COMPACT_ATOMS: atom_id res chain seq x y z
N TYR A 1 10.69 -0.41 -5.72
CA TYR A 1 11.44 -0.16 -4.47
C TYR A 1 11.89 1.29 -4.33
N ILE A 2 12.86 1.78 -5.13
CA ILE A 2 13.38 3.17 -4.99
C ILE A 2 12.28 4.21 -5.21
N CYS A 3 11.50 4.10 -6.29
CA CYS A 3 10.40 5.03 -6.57
C CYS A 3 9.26 4.96 -5.54
N GLU A 4 9.01 3.80 -4.95
CA GLU A 4 7.96 3.57 -3.94
C GLU A 4 8.38 4.11 -2.57
N ASN A 5 9.63 3.86 -2.15
CA ASN A 5 10.10 4.25 -0.82
C ASN A 5 10.58 5.72 -0.74
N HIS A 6 11.17 6.28 -1.81
CA HIS A 6 11.69 7.65 -1.78
C HIS A 6 10.74 8.69 -2.36
N PHE A 7 9.99 8.36 -3.42
CA PHE A 7 9.32 9.37 -4.23
C PHE A 7 7.79 9.31 -4.17
N GLN A 8 7.21 8.20 -3.71
CA GLN A 8 5.76 8.09 -3.53
C GLN A 8 5.24 9.09 -2.48
N ARG A 9 6.03 9.40 -1.45
CA ARG A 9 5.67 10.37 -0.40
C ARG A 9 5.62 11.82 -0.90
N LEU A 10 6.37 12.14 -1.97
CA LEU A 10 6.43 13.47 -2.58
C LEU A 10 5.30 13.69 -3.60
N SER A 11 5.02 12.69 -4.45
CA SER A 11 4.08 12.83 -5.57
C SER A 11 2.68 12.23 -5.30
N LYS A 12 2.51 11.48 -4.18
CA LYS A 12 1.33 10.63 -3.90
C LYS A 12 1.01 9.61 -5.00
N LYS A 13 1.94 9.41 -5.93
CA LYS A 13 1.87 8.48 -7.06
C LYS A 13 3.24 7.85 -7.26
N SER A 14 3.26 6.60 -7.67
CA SER A 14 4.48 5.95 -8.17
C SER A 14 4.92 6.62 -9.46
N ILE A 15 6.17 7.04 -9.54
CA ILE A 15 6.74 7.62 -10.77
C ILE A 15 6.92 6.51 -11.83
N PHE A 16 7.08 5.26 -11.42
CA PHE A 16 7.30 4.15 -12.34
C PHE A 16 6.01 3.67 -13.02
N THR A 17 4.90 3.60 -12.26
CA THR A 17 3.62 3.09 -12.78
C THR A 17 2.52 4.15 -12.91
N GLY A 18 2.72 5.35 -12.36
CA GLY A 18 1.70 6.40 -12.29
C GLY A 18 0.56 6.14 -11.29
N LEU A 19 0.55 4.98 -10.62
CA LEU A 19 -0.52 4.58 -9.71
C LEU A 19 -0.41 5.28 -8.35
N LYS A 20 -1.56 5.59 -7.74
CA LYS A 20 -1.63 6.03 -6.33
C LYS A 20 -1.46 4.88 -5.33
N ALA A 21 -1.64 3.65 -5.79
CA ALA A 21 -1.51 2.45 -4.96
C ALA A 21 -0.06 2.28 -4.47
N ILE A 22 0.10 1.75 -3.26
CA ILE A 22 1.40 1.43 -2.66
C ILE A 22 1.77 0.00 -3.04
N ASN A 23 2.97 -0.18 -3.60
CA ASN A 23 3.50 -1.51 -3.85
C ASN A 23 4.15 -2.07 -2.57
N HIS A 24 3.60 -3.16 -2.03
CA HIS A 24 4.17 -3.89 -0.89
C HIS A 24 5.06 -5.02 -1.39
N PHE A 25 6.30 -5.09 -0.89
CA PHE A 25 7.24 -6.15 -1.24
C PHE A 25 7.31 -7.19 -0.11
N GLY A 26 7.21 -8.47 -0.47
CA GLY A 26 7.13 -9.58 0.48
C GLY A 26 5.76 -10.26 0.44
N ARG A 27 5.62 -11.35 1.20
CA ARG A 27 4.35 -12.08 1.29
C ARG A 27 3.37 -11.25 2.14
N PRO A 28 2.16 -10.95 1.63
CA PRO A 28 1.17 -10.23 2.43
C PRO A 28 0.69 -11.09 3.61
N ASP A 29 0.57 -10.47 4.79
CA ASP A 29 -0.13 -11.07 5.92
C ASP A 29 -1.64 -10.88 5.74
N MET A 30 -2.26 -11.87 5.09
CA MET A 30 -3.69 -11.85 4.79
C MET A 30 -4.56 -11.90 6.05
N THR A 31 -4.10 -12.54 7.13
CA THR A 31 -4.87 -12.62 8.38
C THR A 31 -4.98 -11.25 9.03
N SER A 32 -3.87 -10.52 9.13
CA SER A 32 -3.85 -9.15 9.65
C SER A 32 -4.66 -8.20 8.76
N PHE A 33 -4.55 -8.35 7.43
CA PHE A 33 -5.31 -7.55 6.48
C PHE A 33 -6.83 -7.75 6.64
N LEU A 34 -7.31 -9.00 6.70
CA LEU A 34 -8.74 -9.30 6.82
C LEU A 34 -9.32 -8.83 8.16
N LYS A 35 -8.58 -8.97 9.26
CA LYS A 35 -8.97 -8.40 10.58
C LYS A 35 -9.10 -6.87 10.51
N PHE A 36 -8.18 -6.20 9.83
CA PHE A 36 -8.26 -4.75 9.64
C PHE A 36 -9.50 -4.36 8.85
N VAL A 37 -9.80 -5.05 7.74
CA VAL A 37 -11.01 -4.80 6.93
C VAL A 37 -12.26 -4.95 7.78
N GLN A 38 -12.39 -6.05 8.54
CA GLN A 38 -13.51 -6.27 9.44
C GLN A 38 -13.67 -5.09 10.42
N LYS A 39 -12.61 -4.71 11.13
CA LYS A 39 -12.64 -3.56 12.08
C LYS A 39 -13.01 -2.24 11.39
N LYS A 40 -12.50 -2.00 10.19
CA LYS A 40 -12.74 -0.75 9.45
C LYS A 40 -14.19 -0.60 8.98
N HIS A 41 -14.87 -1.72 8.75
CA HIS A 41 -16.24 -1.79 8.24
C HIS A 41 -17.25 -2.36 9.24
N SER A 42 -16.90 -2.46 10.53
CA SER A 42 -17.82 -2.79 11.61
C SER A 42 -18.63 -1.54 11.97
N TYR A 43 -19.77 -1.36 11.31
CA TYR A 43 -20.79 -0.35 11.66
C TYR A 43 -21.85 -0.99 12.56
#